data_AF-A0A9X8CI58-F1
#
_entry.id   AF-A0A9X8CI58-F1
#
_cell.length_a   1.000
_cell.length_b   1.000
_cell.length_c   1.000
_cell.angle_alpha   90.00
_cell.angle_beta   90.00
_cell.angle_gamma   90.00
#
_symmetry.space_group_name_H-M   'P 1'
#
loop_
_entity.id
_entity.type
_entity.pdbx_description
1 polymer ?
#
loop_
_entity_poly.entity_id
_entity_poly.type
_entity_poly.pdbx_seq_one_letter_code
_entity_poly.pdbx_strand_id
1 'polypeptide(L)'
;MERLQKVMAHCGVASRRKSEELIQAGRVTVNGKKVTELGIKVTPSDKIEVDGVPIYQEQPVYYLFYKPKNVISAVSDDKDRPVVNDYFTRVPERIFPVGRLDYDTSGLLLMTNDGEFANLLTHPKHEIDKVYVAKVKGIATKEALKPLRNGIRIEGRKTAPARFKVLSTDHRKGTSVVELIIHEGRNHQVKNMLAAVNLPVMKLKREKVGTLDLVGLNPGDYRELTRKEVSQLYVLANKE
;
A
#
# COMPACT_ATOMS: atom_id res chain seq x y z
N MET A 1 -8.20 12.48 -21.86
CA MET A 1 -7.81 11.26 -22.60
C MET A 1 -6.91 10.43 -21.71
N GLU A 2 -7.16 9.13 -21.62
CA GLU A 2 -6.41 8.20 -20.78
C GLU A 2 -5.95 6.98 -21.58
N ARG A 3 -4.88 6.32 -21.14
CA ARG A 3 -4.39 5.11 -21.82
C ARG A 3 -5.40 3.97 -21.67
N LEU A 4 -5.66 3.23 -22.75
CA LEU A 4 -6.64 2.14 -22.81
C LEU A 4 -6.44 1.11 -21.69
N GLN A 5 -5.20 0.67 -21.43
CA GLN A 5 -4.93 -0.28 -20.35
C GLN A 5 -5.17 0.29 -18.94
N LYS A 6 -5.13 1.61 -18.76
CA LYS A 6 -5.50 2.28 -17.49
C LYS A 6 -7.02 2.23 -17.33
N VAL A 7 -7.77 2.59 -18.38
CA VAL A 7 -9.24 2.53 -18.37
C VAL A 7 -9.74 1.11 -18.11
N MET A 8 -9.22 0.11 -18.84
CA MET A 8 -9.57 -1.30 -18.62
C MET A 8 -9.32 -1.76 -17.18
N ALA A 9 -8.23 -1.28 -16.55
CA ALA A 9 -7.95 -1.62 -15.15
C ALA A 9 -8.93 -0.97 -14.17
N HIS A 10 -9.38 0.27 -14.44
CA HIS A 10 -10.41 0.95 -13.65
C HIS A 10 -11.81 0.35 -13.84
N CYS A 11 -12.07 -0.27 -14.99
CA CYS A 11 -13.30 -1.03 -15.24
C CYS A 11 -13.25 -2.47 -14.67
N GLY A 12 -12.27 -2.79 -13.82
CA GLY A 12 -12.17 -4.11 -13.17
C GLY A 12 -11.67 -5.26 -14.05
N VAL A 13 -11.40 -5.03 -15.35
CA VAL A 13 -11.08 -6.10 -16.32
C VAL A 13 -9.85 -6.91 -15.91
N ALA A 14 -8.73 -6.24 -15.68
CA ALA A 14 -7.47 -6.86 -15.33
C ALA A 14 -6.47 -5.84 -14.76
N SER A 15 -5.29 -6.30 -14.31
CA SER A 15 -4.20 -5.36 -14.02
C SER A 15 -3.77 -4.62 -15.29
N ARG A 16 -3.15 -3.43 -15.16
CA ARG A 16 -2.70 -2.66 -16.35
C ARG A 16 -1.83 -3.49 -17.31
N ARG A 17 -0.92 -4.32 -16.79
CA ARG A 17 -0.08 -5.20 -17.61
C ARG A 17 -0.88 -6.31 -18.28
N LYS A 18 -1.80 -6.92 -17.54
CA LYS A 18 -2.66 -7.96 -18.10
C LYS A 18 -3.63 -7.40 -19.14
N SER A 19 -4.07 -6.17 -18.98
CA SER A 19 -4.82 -5.43 -20.00
C SER A 19 -4.00 -5.18 -21.25
N GLU A 20 -2.69 -4.89 -21.14
CA GLU A 20 -1.79 -4.80 -22.30
C GLU A 20 -1.70 -6.14 -23.05
N GLU A 21 -1.63 -7.27 -22.34
CA GLU A 21 -1.67 -8.60 -22.95
C GLU A 21 -2.99 -8.87 -23.70
N LEU A 22 -4.13 -8.46 -23.12
CA LEU A 22 -5.45 -8.60 -23.77
C LEU A 22 -5.54 -7.75 -25.05
N ILE A 23 -5.00 -6.53 -25.00
CA ILE A 23 -4.90 -5.65 -26.17
C ILE A 23 -4.06 -6.33 -27.25
N GLN A 24 -2.83 -6.76 -26.93
CA GLN A 24 -1.93 -7.40 -27.90
C GLN A 24 -2.52 -8.68 -28.50
N ALA A 25 -3.31 -9.43 -27.72
CA ALA A 25 -4.04 -10.61 -28.18
C ALA A 25 -5.23 -10.29 -29.11
N GLY A 26 -5.53 -9.00 -29.34
CA GLY A 26 -6.63 -8.57 -30.20
C GLY A 26 -8.01 -8.90 -29.63
N ARG A 27 -8.12 -8.97 -28.30
CA ARG A 27 -9.37 -9.24 -27.56
C ARG A 27 -10.14 -7.97 -27.21
N VAL A 28 -9.61 -6.80 -27.54
CA VAL A 28 -10.19 -5.50 -27.18
C VAL A 28 -10.65 -4.77 -28.43
N THR A 29 -11.85 -4.20 -28.38
CA THR A 29 -12.37 -3.29 -29.40
C THR A 29 -12.57 -1.89 -28.81
N VAL A 30 -12.35 -0.87 -29.63
CA VAL A 30 -12.67 0.53 -29.33
C VAL A 30 -13.52 1.07 -30.48
N ASN A 31 -14.75 1.48 -30.18
CA ASN A 31 -15.75 1.92 -31.15
C ASN A 31 -15.94 0.91 -32.30
N GLY A 32 -16.00 -0.38 -31.96
CA GLY A 32 -16.18 -1.49 -32.90
C GLY A 32 -14.94 -1.87 -33.69
N LYS A 33 -13.79 -1.21 -33.50
CA LYS A 33 -12.52 -1.54 -34.17
C LYS A 33 -11.62 -2.32 -33.23
N LYS A 34 -11.12 -3.48 -33.67
CA LYS A 34 -10.13 -4.28 -32.92
C LYS A 34 -8.84 -3.47 -32.74
N VAL A 35 -8.33 -3.47 -31.51
CA VAL A 35 -7.08 -2.80 -31.15
C VAL A 35 -6.05 -3.83 -30.73
N THR A 36 -4.85 -3.72 -31.30
CA THR A 36 -3.67 -4.54 -30.93
C THR A 36 -2.45 -3.71 -30.54
N GLU A 37 -2.48 -2.41 -30.79
CA GLU A 37 -1.38 -1.49 -30.49
C GLU A 37 -1.43 -1.02 -29.03
N LEU A 38 -0.28 -1.01 -28.36
CA LEU A 38 -0.15 -0.47 -27.01
C LEU A 38 -0.03 1.06 -27.03
N GLY A 39 -0.53 1.70 -25.97
CA GLY A 39 -0.39 3.16 -25.81
C GLY A 39 -1.54 3.98 -26.40
N ILE A 40 -2.54 3.32 -27.02
CA ILE A 40 -3.79 3.97 -27.44
C ILE A 40 -4.39 4.74 -26.27
N LYS A 41 -4.85 5.96 -26.57
CA LYS A 41 -5.59 6.80 -25.64
C LYS A 41 -7.05 6.86 -26.04
N VAL A 42 -7.91 6.77 -25.05
CA VAL A 42 -9.36 6.82 -25.17
C VAL A 42 -9.94 7.98 -24.36
N THR A 43 -11.17 8.31 -24.67
CA THR A 43 -12.02 9.33 -24.05
C THR A 43 -13.19 8.65 -23.33
N PRO A 44 -13.86 9.34 -22.40
CA PRO A 44 -15.06 8.80 -21.75
C PRO A 44 -16.21 8.46 -22.69
N SER A 45 -16.22 9.02 -23.91
CA SER A 45 -17.22 8.75 -24.96
C SER A 45 -16.92 7.50 -25.79
N ASP A 46 -15.69 6.95 -25.73
CA ASP A 46 -15.33 5.78 -26.51
C ASP A 46 -15.98 4.52 -25.92
N LYS A 47 -16.59 3.70 -26.79
CA LYS A 47 -17.14 2.39 -26.42
C LYS A 47 -16.03 1.36 -26.44
N ILE A 48 -15.73 0.77 -25.30
CA ILE A 48 -14.69 -0.24 -25.16
C ILE A 48 -15.34 -1.57 -24.84
N GLU A 49 -14.94 -2.62 -25.56
CA GLU A 49 -15.40 -3.98 -25.29
C GLU A 49 -14.20 -4.92 -25.16
N VAL A 50 -14.34 -5.92 -24.30
CA VAL A 50 -13.38 -7.01 -24.15
C VAL A 50 -14.12 -8.29 -24.46
N ASP A 51 -13.66 -9.02 -25.47
CA ASP A 51 -14.33 -10.20 -26.02
C ASP A 51 -15.81 -9.96 -26.37
N GLY A 52 -16.13 -8.77 -26.89
CA GLY A 52 -17.48 -8.37 -27.28
C GLY A 52 -18.38 -7.96 -26.11
N VAL A 53 -17.88 -7.92 -24.87
CA VAL A 53 -18.61 -7.42 -23.70
C VAL A 53 -18.21 -5.98 -23.42
N PRO A 54 -19.14 -5.01 -23.43
CA PRO A 54 -18.87 -3.64 -23.03
C PRO A 54 -18.36 -3.54 -21.59
N ILE A 55 -17.34 -2.73 -21.37
CA ILE A 55 -16.79 -2.48 -20.04
C ILE A 55 -17.23 -1.11 -19.51
N TYR A 56 -17.49 -1.05 -18.21
CA TYR A 56 -17.94 0.17 -17.53
C TYR A 56 -17.05 0.46 -16.33
N GLN A 57 -16.90 1.73 -16.01
CA GLN A 57 -16.09 2.15 -14.87
C GLN A 57 -16.73 1.68 -13.56
N GLU A 58 -15.96 1.02 -12.71
CA GLU A 58 -16.39 0.66 -11.36
C GLU A 58 -16.43 1.91 -10.46
N GLN A 59 -17.33 1.91 -9.48
CA GLN A 59 -17.32 2.94 -8.44
C GLN A 59 -16.06 2.78 -7.57
N PRO A 60 -15.41 3.88 -7.16
CA PRO A 60 -14.23 3.80 -6.33
C PRO A 60 -14.61 3.32 -4.92
N VAL A 61 -13.94 2.26 -4.47
CA VAL A 61 -14.12 1.69 -3.12
C VAL A 61 -12.84 1.82 -2.32
N TYR A 62 -12.96 2.01 -1.00
CA TYR A 62 -11.81 2.22 -0.13
C TYR A 62 -11.99 1.45 1.17
N TYR A 63 -11.04 0.55 1.45
CA TYR A 63 -11.06 -0.26 2.65
C TYR A 63 -9.81 -0.05 3.48
N LEU A 64 -10.00 -0.03 4.79
CA LEU A 64 -8.94 -0.18 5.78
C LEU A 64 -8.89 -1.64 6.19
N PHE A 65 -7.74 -2.26 5.99
CA PHE A 65 -7.48 -3.65 6.32
C PHE A 65 -6.46 -3.76 7.44
N TYR A 66 -6.76 -4.53 8.48
CA TYR A 66 -5.74 -4.99 9.42
C TYR A 66 -5.09 -6.25 8.86
N LYS A 67 -4.07 -6.06 8.00
CA LYS A 67 -3.29 -7.17 7.44
C LYS A 67 -2.65 -8.01 8.56
N PRO A 68 -2.90 -9.33 8.62
CA PRO A 68 -2.20 -10.21 9.53
C PRO A 68 -0.77 -10.51 9.02
N LYS A 69 0.02 -11.16 9.87
CA LYS A 69 1.31 -11.72 9.46
C LYS A 69 1.09 -12.93 8.56
N ASN A 70 2.14 -13.31 7.83
CA ASN A 70 2.16 -14.46 6.92
C ASN A 70 1.18 -14.34 5.76
N VAL A 71 0.90 -13.10 5.34
CA VAL A 71 0.06 -12.76 4.18
C VAL A 71 0.85 -11.84 3.26
N ILE A 72 0.78 -12.05 1.96
CA ILE A 72 1.48 -11.23 0.96
C ILE A 72 0.60 -10.06 0.56
N SER A 73 1.17 -8.85 0.54
CA SER A 73 0.54 -7.65 -0.04
C SER A 73 0.51 -7.68 -1.57
N ALA A 74 -0.25 -8.63 -2.13
CA ALA A 74 -0.47 -8.80 -3.57
C ALA A 74 -1.92 -9.22 -3.84
N VAL A 75 -2.33 -9.17 -5.11
CA VAL A 75 -3.66 -9.65 -5.54
C VAL A 75 -3.64 -11.16 -5.83
N SER A 76 -2.48 -11.71 -6.19
CA SER A 76 -2.27 -13.14 -6.45
C SER A 76 -0.84 -13.52 -6.09
N ASP A 77 -0.61 -14.82 -5.87
CA ASP A 77 0.70 -15.42 -5.61
C ASP A 77 0.90 -16.66 -6.48
N ASP A 78 2.13 -16.92 -6.91
CA ASP A 78 2.52 -18.06 -7.75
C ASP A 78 2.91 -19.31 -6.94
N LYS A 79 2.96 -19.19 -5.61
CA LYS A 79 3.40 -20.25 -4.67
C LYS A 79 2.35 -20.58 -3.63
N ASP A 80 1.08 -20.30 -3.93
CA ASP A 80 -0.09 -20.57 -3.09
C ASP A 80 0.02 -20.04 -1.65
N ARG A 81 0.77 -18.95 -1.45
CA ARG A 81 0.83 -18.28 -0.15
C ARG A 81 -0.40 -17.37 0.00
N PRO A 82 -0.96 -17.24 1.22
CA PRO A 82 -2.09 -16.35 1.45
C PRO A 82 -1.79 -14.91 1.01
N VAL A 83 -2.71 -14.32 0.28
CA VAL A 83 -2.63 -12.93 -0.18
C VAL A 83 -3.68 -12.06 0.49
N VAL A 84 -3.51 -10.74 0.41
CA VAL A 84 -4.48 -9.81 1.02
C VAL A 84 -5.87 -9.93 0.39
N ASN A 85 -5.94 -10.32 -0.89
CA ASN A 85 -7.21 -10.46 -1.61
C ASN A 85 -8.10 -11.59 -1.07
N ASP A 86 -7.52 -12.61 -0.42
CA ASP A 86 -8.26 -13.75 0.14
C ASP A 86 -9.22 -13.34 1.26
N TYR A 87 -9.01 -12.16 1.86
CA TYR A 87 -9.84 -11.62 2.94
C TYR A 87 -11.07 -10.86 2.42
N PHE A 88 -11.16 -10.59 1.12
CA PHE A 88 -12.19 -9.71 0.52
C PHE A 88 -13.19 -10.48 -0.34
N THR A 89 -13.61 -11.68 0.10
CA THR A 89 -14.53 -12.55 -0.66
C THR A 89 -15.93 -11.97 -0.87
N ARG A 90 -16.30 -10.93 -0.12
CA ARG A 90 -17.60 -10.23 -0.21
C ARG A 90 -17.53 -8.91 -0.97
N VAL A 91 -16.37 -8.53 -1.49
CA VAL A 91 -16.19 -7.31 -2.29
C VAL A 91 -16.24 -7.69 -3.77
N PRO A 92 -17.25 -7.24 -4.52
CA PRO A 92 -17.37 -7.58 -5.94
C PRO A 92 -16.36 -6.85 -6.81
N GLU A 93 -15.93 -5.64 -6.41
CA GLU A 93 -14.98 -4.83 -7.17
C GLU A 93 -13.57 -5.41 -7.14
N ARG A 94 -12.84 -5.22 -8.23
CA ARG A 94 -11.44 -5.60 -8.29
C ARG A 94 -10.57 -4.59 -7.53
N ILE A 95 -10.21 -4.91 -6.29
CA ILE A 95 -9.33 -4.07 -5.45
C ILE A 95 -7.85 -4.50 -5.48
N PHE A 96 -6.98 -3.62 -5.00
CA PHE A 96 -5.54 -3.85 -4.84
C PHE A 96 -4.98 -3.08 -3.64
N PRO A 97 -3.84 -3.52 -3.06
CA PRO A 97 -3.25 -2.84 -1.91
C PRO A 97 -2.61 -1.50 -2.27
N VAL A 98 -2.82 -0.50 -1.41
CA VAL A 98 -2.16 0.80 -1.46
C VAL A 98 -0.81 0.70 -0.76
N GLY A 99 0.23 0.51 -1.57
CA GLY A 99 1.56 0.19 -1.07
C GLY A 99 1.63 -1.26 -0.57
N ARG A 100 2.62 -1.56 0.27
CA ARG A 100 2.88 -2.93 0.74
C ARG A 100 3.27 -2.96 2.21
N LEU A 101 3.03 -4.10 2.84
CA LEU A 101 3.63 -4.51 4.09
C LEU A 101 4.36 -5.84 3.85
N ASP A 102 5.49 -6.03 4.51
CA ASP A 102 6.26 -7.28 4.38
C ASP A 102 5.42 -8.47 4.85
N TYR A 103 5.78 -9.67 4.39
CA TYR A 103 5.08 -10.91 4.69
C TYR A 103 4.89 -11.12 6.21
N ASP A 104 5.94 -10.88 6.99
CA ASP A 104 6.00 -11.00 8.46
C ASP A 104 5.54 -9.75 9.23
N THR A 105 5.11 -8.70 8.50
CA THR A 105 4.63 -7.44 9.07
C THR A 105 3.10 -7.40 9.05
N SER A 106 2.54 -7.06 10.20
CA SER A 106 1.08 -6.86 10.37
C SER A 106 0.71 -5.39 10.37
N GLY A 107 -0.58 -5.09 10.27
CA GLY A 107 -1.11 -3.76 10.57
C GLY A 107 -1.87 -3.15 9.40
N LEU A 108 -2.05 -1.83 9.48
CA LEU A 108 -2.92 -1.07 8.61
C LEU A 108 -2.41 -1.10 7.17
N LEU A 109 -3.22 -1.62 6.27
CA LEU A 109 -3.04 -1.57 4.83
C LEU A 109 -4.34 -1.06 4.21
N LEU A 110 -4.26 -0.12 3.27
CA LEU A 110 -5.44 0.32 2.54
C LEU A 110 -5.60 -0.54 1.29
N MET A 111 -6.84 -0.79 0.91
CA MET A 111 -7.21 -1.51 -0.32
C MET A 111 -8.20 -0.67 -1.11
N THR A 112 -8.05 -0.59 -2.43
CA THR A 112 -8.92 0.22 -3.30
C THR A 112 -8.86 -0.27 -4.74
N ASN A 113 -9.83 0.10 -5.57
CA ASN A 113 -9.75 0.05 -7.04
C ASN A 113 -9.37 1.42 -7.67
N ASP A 114 -9.23 2.48 -6.85
CA ASP A 114 -8.79 3.81 -7.28
C ASP A 114 -7.27 3.91 -7.31
N GLY A 115 -6.71 3.82 -8.52
CA GLY A 115 -5.27 3.95 -8.75
C GLY A 115 -4.71 5.34 -8.50
N GLU A 116 -5.52 6.39 -8.60
CA GLU A 116 -5.09 7.77 -8.35
C GLU A 116 -4.97 8.02 -6.85
N PHE A 117 -5.97 7.60 -6.07
CA PHE A 117 -5.90 7.58 -4.61
C PHE A 117 -4.71 6.76 -4.11
N ALA A 118 -4.51 5.56 -4.67
CA ALA A 118 -3.39 4.71 -4.29
C ALA A 118 -2.03 5.37 -4.55
N ASN A 119 -1.86 6.02 -5.71
CA ASN A 119 -0.65 6.77 -6.04
C ASN A 119 -0.47 7.97 -5.11
N LEU A 120 -1.54 8.71 -4.84
CA LEU A 120 -1.53 9.87 -3.95
C LEU A 120 -1.00 9.53 -2.54
N LEU A 121 -1.36 8.37 -1.99
CA LEU A 121 -0.92 7.97 -0.64
C LEU A 121 0.46 7.33 -0.58
N THR A 122 0.95 6.80 -1.70
CA THR A 122 2.22 6.05 -1.76
C THR A 122 3.38 6.88 -2.29
N HIS A 123 3.11 7.91 -3.09
CA HIS A 123 4.16 8.71 -3.70
C HIS A 123 4.89 9.54 -2.63
N PRO A 124 6.24 9.45 -2.51
CA PRO A 124 6.99 10.09 -1.43
C PRO A 124 6.80 11.60 -1.30
N LYS A 125 6.53 12.29 -2.42
CA LYS A 125 6.29 13.75 -2.45
C LYS A 125 5.16 14.24 -1.55
N HIS A 126 4.18 13.38 -1.25
CA HIS A 126 3.01 13.74 -0.44
C HIS A 126 3.23 13.56 1.06
N GLU A 127 4.40 13.02 1.43
CA GLU A 127 4.88 12.90 2.81
C GLU A 127 3.85 12.35 3.82
N ILE A 128 2.98 11.44 3.38
CA ILE A 128 1.98 10.82 4.26
C ILE A 128 2.68 10.00 5.34
N ASP A 129 2.55 10.46 6.59
CA ASP A 129 3.09 9.79 7.76
C ASP A 129 2.55 8.35 7.90
N LYS A 130 3.46 7.44 8.24
CA LYS A 130 3.20 6.03 8.55
C LYS A 130 3.81 5.75 9.90
N VAL A 131 2.98 5.34 10.87
CA VAL A 131 3.40 5.06 12.24
C VAL A 131 3.57 3.56 12.41
N TYR A 132 4.77 3.14 12.78
CA TYR A 132 5.12 1.76 13.05
C TYR A 132 5.45 1.57 14.52
N VAL A 133 4.99 0.45 15.08
CA VAL A 133 5.41 -0.04 16.39
C VAL A 133 6.25 -1.30 16.18
N ALA A 134 7.51 -1.22 16.59
CA ALA A 134 8.50 -2.28 16.44
C ALA A 134 8.91 -2.82 17.82
N LYS A 135 8.81 -4.13 18.00
CA LYS A 135 9.54 -4.82 19.06
C LYS A 135 10.94 -5.15 18.53
N VAL A 136 11.97 -4.70 19.23
CA VAL A 136 13.38 -4.86 18.83
C VAL A 136 14.15 -5.68 19.86
N LYS A 137 15.20 -6.36 19.39
CA LYS A 137 16.22 -6.96 20.26
C LYS A 137 17.22 -5.87 20.64
N GLY A 138 17.53 -5.76 21.93
CA GLY A 138 18.36 -4.71 22.51
C GLY A 138 17.55 -3.68 23.30
N ILE A 139 18.28 -2.85 24.07
CA ILE A 139 17.72 -1.76 24.87
C ILE A 139 17.79 -0.48 24.07
N ALA A 140 16.64 0.01 23.64
CA ALA A 140 16.54 1.25 22.88
C ALA A 140 16.71 2.47 23.80
N THR A 141 17.79 3.21 23.62
CA THR A 141 18.01 4.52 24.25
C THR A 141 17.75 5.65 23.25
N LYS A 142 17.52 6.86 23.75
CA LYS A 142 17.35 8.04 22.87
C LYS A 142 18.61 8.30 22.06
N GLU A 143 19.76 8.04 22.65
CA GLU A 143 21.09 8.22 22.07
C GLU A 143 21.30 7.25 20.91
N ALA A 144 20.95 5.97 21.08
CA ALA A 144 21.05 4.95 20.04
C ALA A 144 20.15 5.27 18.83
N LEU A 145 18.95 5.81 19.06
CA LEU A 145 17.99 6.17 18.01
C LEU A 145 18.26 7.53 17.37
N LYS A 146 19.07 8.40 18.00
CA LYS A 146 19.35 9.78 17.54
C LYS A 146 19.76 9.86 16.06
N PRO A 147 20.57 8.95 15.48
CA PRO A 147 20.90 8.99 14.05
C PRO A 147 19.68 8.96 13.12
N LEU A 148 18.58 8.32 13.53
CA LEU A 148 17.37 8.20 12.69
C LEU A 148 16.68 9.55 12.45
N ARG A 149 16.82 10.52 13.38
CA ARG A 149 16.24 11.87 13.23
C ARG A 149 16.82 12.66 12.08
N ASN A 150 18.06 12.39 11.70
CA ASN A 150 18.73 13.11 10.61
C ASN A 150 18.73 12.31 9.29
N GLY A 151 18.08 11.14 9.29
CA GLY A 151 18.16 10.15 8.24
C GLY A 151 19.47 9.34 8.30
N ILE A 152 19.38 8.05 8.00
CA ILE A 152 20.51 7.12 8.02
C ILE A 152 20.71 6.52 6.62
N ARG A 153 21.93 6.08 6.29
CA ARG A 153 22.17 5.36 5.03
C ARG A 153 21.72 3.91 5.17
N ILE A 154 20.77 3.51 4.34
CA ILE A 154 20.38 2.12 4.12
C ILE A 154 20.41 1.86 2.61
N GLU A 155 20.88 0.69 2.18
CA GLU A 155 20.87 0.30 0.76
C GLU A 155 21.51 1.36 -0.17
N GLY A 156 22.62 1.96 0.28
CA GLY A 156 23.37 2.96 -0.50
C GLY A 156 22.73 4.35 -0.59
N ARG A 157 21.56 4.59 0.03
CA ARG A 157 20.86 5.89 0.00
C ARG A 157 20.51 6.37 1.40
N LYS A 158 20.55 7.69 1.61
CA LYS A 158 20.09 8.30 2.87
C LYS A 158 18.56 8.25 2.94
N THR A 159 18.00 7.88 4.08
CA THR A 159 16.56 8.00 4.34
C THR A 159 16.18 9.45 4.62
N ALA A 160 14.90 9.76 4.50
CA ALA A 160 14.34 10.95 5.12
C ALA A 160 14.49 10.89 6.66
N PRO A 161 14.45 12.04 7.34
CA PRO A 161 14.30 12.12 8.80
C PRO A 161 13.15 11.24 9.31
N ALA A 162 13.37 10.55 10.44
CA ALA A 162 12.32 9.81 11.13
C ALA A 162 12.09 10.36 12.54
N ARG A 163 10.84 10.34 12.98
CA ARG A 163 10.51 10.58 14.39
C ARG A 163 10.42 9.24 15.11
N PHE A 164 10.81 9.23 16.38
CA PHE A 164 10.78 8.02 17.18
C PHE A 164 10.37 8.30 18.62
N LYS A 165 9.81 7.27 19.27
CA LYS A 165 9.53 7.23 20.70
C LYS A 165 9.83 5.85 21.24
N VAL A 166 10.52 5.76 22.38
CA VAL A 166 10.65 4.50 23.12
C VAL A 166 9.38 4.34 23.95
N LEU A 167 8.60 3.29 23.68
CA LEU A 167 7.32 3.02 24.35
C LEU A 167 7.53 2.21 25.62
N SER A 168 8.43 1.23 25.59
CA SER A 168 8.76 0.41 26.75
C SER A 168 10.11 -0.29 26.58
N THR A 169 10.73 -0.66 27.69
CA THR A 169 11.97 -1.43 27.72
C THR A 169 11.85 -2.56 28.73
N ASP A 170 12.25 -3.76 28.34
CA ASP A 170 12.35 -4.95 29.18
C ASP A 170 13.83 -5.34 29.30
N HIS A 171 14.46 -4.89 30.38
CA HIS A 171 15.87 -5.15 30.67
C HIS A 171 16.17 -6.63 30.90
N ARG A 172 15.22 -7.39 31.46
CA ARG A 172 15.39 -8.81 31.75
C ARG A 172 15.45 -9.63 30.45
N LYS A 173 14.62 -9.27 29.46
CA LYS A 173 14.60 -9.94 28.15
C LYS A 173 15.55 -9.31 27.14
N GLY A 174 16.15 -8.16 27.45
CA GLY A 174 16.97 -7.40 26.51
C GLY A 174 16.18 -6.97 25.28
N THR A 175 14.96 -6.45 25.46
CA THR A 175 14.11 -6.00 24.35
C THR A 175 13.48 -4.65 24.62
N SER A 176 13.17 -3.89 23.57
CA SER A 176 12.41 -2.65 23.65
C SER A 176 11.28 -2.62 22.65
N VAL A 177 10.29 -1.74 22.89
CA VAL A 177 9.25 -1.40 21.94
C VAL A 177 9.45 0.05 21.54
N VAL A 178 9.57 0.30 20.23
CA VAL A 178 9.87 1.59 19.63
C VAL A 178 8.78 1.94 18.64
N GLU A 179 8.23 3.14 18.77
CA GLU A 179 7.44 3.77 17.73
C GLU A 179 8.37 4.51 16.76
N LEU A 180 8.16 4.32 15.47
CA LEU A 180 8.88 5.00 14.39
C LEU A 180 7.88 5.58 13.39
N ILE A 181 8.01 6.87 13.10
CA ILE A 181 7.19 7.58 12.10
C ILE A 181 8.07 7.94 10.92
N ILE A 182 7.67 7.47 9.74
CA ILE A 182 8.32 7.74 8.45
C ILE A 182 7.27 8.14 7.42
N HIS A 183 7.67 8.94 6.44
CA HIS A 183 6.75 9.37 5.37
C HIS A 183 7.07 8.73 4.00
N GLU A 184 8.29 8.20 3.82
CA GLU A 184 8.64 7.33 2.69
C GLU A 184 8.45 5.83 3.01
N GLY A 185 8.57 4.96 1.99
CA GLY A 185 8.31 3.53 2.11
C GLY A 185 9.19 2.67 1.21
N ARG A 186 10.51 2.65 1.47
CA ARG A 186 11.46 1.77 0.77
C ARG A 186 11.36 0.32 1.25
N ASN A 187 11.93 -0.62 0.50
CA ASN A 187 11.92 -2.02 0.87
C ASN A 187 12.56 -2.22 2.25
N HIS A 188 11.86 -2.92 3.16
CA HIS A 188 12.30 -3.22 4.52
C HIS A 188 12.81 -2.01 5.33
N GLN A 189 12.37 -0.78 4.99
CA GLN A 189 12.99 0.45 5.49
C GLN A 189 13.08 0.50 7.02
N VAL A 190 11.97 0.25 7.73
CA VAL A 190 11.94 0.30 9.20
C VAL A 190 12.90 -0.73 9.82
N LYS A 191 12.95 -1.94 9.25
CA LYS A 191 13.85 -3.00 9.72
C LYS A 191 15.30 -2.63 9.51
N ASN A 192 15.64 -2.12 8.32
CA ASN A 192 16.99 -1.71 7.96
C ASN A 192 17.46 -0.51 8.78
N MET A 193 16.60 0.49 9.02
CA MET A 193 16.90 1.65 9.86
C MET A 193 17.20 1.24 11.31
N LEU A 194 16.37 0.39 11.90
CA LEU A 194 16.57 -0.06 13.29
C LEU A 194 17.77 -1.03 13.41
N ALA A 195 17.99 -1.90 12.42
CA ALA A 195 19.19 -2.74 12.37
C ALA A 195 20.49 -1.93 12.28
N ALA A 196 20.51 -0.83 11.52
CA ALA A 196 21.67 0.05 11.38
C ALA A 196 22.07 0.77 12.69
N VAL A 197 21.17 0.81 13.68
CA VAL A 197 21.45 1.29 15.04
C VAL A 197 21.51 0.16 16.07
N ASN A 198 21.80 -1.07 15.62
CA ASN A 198 21.93 -2.28 16.44
C ASN A 198 20.66 -2.69 17.20
N LEU A 199 19.49 -2.38 16.66
CA LEU A 199 18.18 -2.74 17.22
C LEU A 199 17.37 -3.59 16.23
N PRO A 200 17.80 -4.82 15.89
CA PRO A 200 17.09 -5.62 14.88
C PRO A 200 15.65 -5.91 15.30
N VAL A 201 14.74 -5.78 14.33
CA VAL A 201 13.29 -5.89 14.54
C VAL A 201 12.88 -7.35 14.68
N MET A 202 12.16 -7.66 15.76
CA MET A 202 11.56 -8.97 16.04
C MET A 202 10.09 -9.03 15.62
N LYS A 203 9.35 -7.94 15.83
CA LYS A 203 7.94 -7.82 15.40
C LYS A 203 7.72 -6.40 14.91
N LEU A 204 7.01 -6.26 13.79
CA LEU A 204 6.65 -4.97 13.22
C LEU A 204 5.15 -4.90 12.99
N LYS A 205 4.55 -3.79 13.41
CA LYS A 205 3.15 -3.46 13.15
C LYS A 205 3.05 -2.04 12.62
N ARG A 206 2.38 -1.82 11.49
CA ARG A 206 1.96 -0.47 11.08
C ARG A 206 0.65 -0.13 11.77
N GLU A 207 0.66 0.82 12.69
CA GLU A 207 -0.56 1.17 13.44
C GLU A 207 -1.37 2.25 12.76
N LYS A 208 -0.70 3.19 12.06
CA LYS A 208 -1.37 4.34 11.43
C LYS A 208 -0.83 4.65 10.05
N VAL A 209 -1.70 5.22 9.22
CA VAL A 209 -1.39 5.84 7.93
C VAL A 209 -2.18 7.14 7.84
N GLY A 210 -1.50 8.28 7.81
CA GLY A 210 -2.15 9.59 7.90
C GLY A 210 -3.02 9.69 9.16
N THR A 211 -4.30 10.01 8.97
CA THR A 211 -5.31 10.11 10.04
C THR A 211 -5.94 8.77 10.44
N LEU A 212 -5.64 7.68 9.71
CA LEU A 212 -6.26 6.38 9.96
C LEU A 212 -5.49 5.55 10.98
N ASP A 213 -6.22 4.77 11.79
CA ASP A 213 -5.68 3.79 12.73
C ASP A 213 -6.50 2.49 12.74
N LEU A 214 -6.05 1.53 13.56
CA LEU A 214 -6.62 0.18 13.67
C LEU A 214 -7.64 0.04 14.81
N VAL A 215 -8.15 1.13 15.37
CA VAL A 215 -9.07 1.05 16.53
C VAL A 215 -10.33 0.26 16.14
N GLY A 216 -10.68 -0.72 16.98
CA GLY A 216 -11.85 -1.56 16.78
C GLY A 216 -11.70 -2.69 15.74
N LEU A 217 -10.48 -2.94 15.24
CA LEU A 217 -10.20 -4.03 14.29
C LEU A 217 -9.24 -5.06 14.86
N ASN A 218 -9.50 -6.34 14.57
CA ASN A 218 -8.57 -7.44 14.80
C ASN A 218 -7.81 -7.77 13.50
N PRO A 219 -6.67 -8.49 13.58
CA PRO A 219 -5.98 -8.97 12.39
C PRO A 219 -6.91 -9.81 11.50
N GLY A 220 -7.00 -9.47 10.22
CA GLY A 220 -7.92 -10.07 9.25
C GLY A 220 -9.21 -9.28 9.05
N ASP A 221 -9.57 -8.38 9.97
CA ASP A 221 -10.74 -7.53 9.80
C ASP A 221 -10.46 -6.41 8.79
N TYR A 222 -11.50 -6.05 8.04
CA TYR A 222 -11.52 -4.85 7.22
C TYR A 222 -12.82 -4.09 7.42
N ARG A 223 -12.79 -2.79 7.10
CA ARG A 223 -13.98 -1.95 7.01
C ARG A 223 -13.86 -0.98 5.86
N GLU A 224 -14.99 -0.51 5.36
CA GLU A 224 -15.01 0.60 4.43
C GLU A 224 -14.56 1.89 5.13
N LEU A 225 -13.88 2.76 4.39
CA LEU A 225 -13.59 4.11 4.84
C LEU A 225 -14.84 4.97 4.70
N THR A 226 -15.05 5.84 5.68
CA THR A 226 -16.06 6.88 5.54
C THR A 226 -15.62 7.94 4.52
N ARG A 227 -16.59 8.64 3.92
CA ARG A 227 -16.30 9.78 3.02
C ARG A 227 -15.40 10.84 3.68
N LYS A 228 -15.56 11.05 5.00
CA LYS A 228 -14.75 11.97 5.79
C LYS A 228 -13.29 11.51 5.86
N GLU A 229 -13.06 10.23 6.12
CA GLU A 229 -11.71 9.64 6.16
C GLU A 229 -11.00 9.75 4.81
N VAL A 230 -11.71 9.44 3.72
CA VAL A 230 -11.19 9.58 2.35
C VAL A 230 -10.82 11.04 2.08
N SER A 231 -11.73 11.98 2.37
CA SER A 231 -11.48 13.42 2.19
C SER A 231 -10.27 13.92 3.00
N GLN A 232 -10.14 13.49 4.26
CA GLN A 232 -8.99 13.85 5.10
C GLN A 232 -7.66 13.38 4.50
N LEU A 233 -7.63 12.18 3.90
CA LEU A 233 -6.45 11.66 3.24
C LEU A 233 -6.09 12.45 1.97
N TYR A 234 -7.08 12.87 1.18
CA TYR A 234 -6.84 13.78 0.04
C TYR A 234 -6.27 15.12 0.50
N VAL A 235 -6.85 15.72 1.57
CA VAL A 235 -6.36 16.98 2.12
C VAL A 235 -4.93 16.84 2.62
N LEU A 236 -4.61 15.73 3.31
CA LEU A 236 -3.25 15.47 3.79
C LEU A 236 -2.24 15.36 2.65
N ALA A 237 -2.60 14.68 1.57
CA ALA A 237 -1.67 14.45 0.46
C ALA A 237 -1.47 15.69 -0.42
N ASN A 238 -2.41 16.62 -0.42
CA ASN A 238 -2.34 17.86 -1.20
C ASN A 238 -1.90 19.08 -0.38
N LYS A 239 -1.30 18.88 0.80
CA LYS A 239 -0.67 20.00 1.52
C LYS A 239 0.52 20.51 0.71
N GLU A 240 0.46 21.79 0.33
CA GLU A 240 1.56 22.57 -0.25
C GLU A 240 2.72 22.76 0.74
#